data_AF-A0A844KAW3-F1
#
_entry.id   AF-A0A844KAW3-F1
#
_cell.length_a   1.000
_cell.length_b   1.000
_cell.length_c   1.000
_cell.angle_alpha   90.00
_cell.angle_beta   90.00
_cell.angle_gamma   90.00
#
_symmetry.space_group_name_H-M   'P 1'
#
loop_
_entity.id
_entity.type
_entity.pdbx_description
1 polymer ?
#
loop_
_entity_poly.entity_id
_entity_poly.type
_entity_poly.pdbx_seq_one_letter_code
_entity_poly.pdbx_strand_id
1 'polypeptide(L)'
;MAYIKIFPIKVTDKKALDYITNPDKTDEKLLVSSFGCSPETADLEFAMTREQTKKNGMDKGDNLAFHLIQSFKPGEVDAETAHRLGQQFADEVLKGKYEYVISTHVDKNHIHNHIIFNAASFVDHHKYVSNKRSYHKICRISNHICHENGLATSMPTGEKGKSYKENMEYHRGTSWKAKLRVAVDKAIWTSINYEEFLQKMQLAGYEVRHGKHLSFRAPEQKNFTYIKSLGNYYSEENVRIRLAKNRNKVKTPRHLSREARLYINISTYVTTGNREGFERWAKLNNLKEAARTFNYLSENNLLNYEDFQQHVSDIEASVKAADQRIAQINSELSTQKVIQKHCDSYRLCRKVIEDCKSDKNPKAYRTKHQAEYQLHDSLKKELLDLGVTKIPSSNKVQKLIENLESEQATTVREKQELQKKQKTLDIIQQNFTALLDAPEINSDLLPAKRKPVSVTRDK
;
A
#
# COMPACT_ATOMS: atom_id res chain seq x y z
N MET A 1 7.82 -14.73 9.16
CA MET A 1 7.04 -15.93 8.81
C MET A 1 7.28 -16.93 9.89
N ALA A 2 6.20 -17.40 10.52
CA ALA A 2 6.32 -18.57 11.36
C ALA A 2 6.74 -19.77 10.50
N TYR A 3 7.92 -20.33 10.75
CA TYR A 3 8.42 -21.50 10.06
C TYR A 3 7.59 -22.72 10.47
N ILE A 4 6.98 -23.39 9.49
CA ILE A 4 6.16 -24.58 9.71
C ILE A 4 6.91 -25.83 9.31
N LYS A 5 6.90 -26.83 10.19
CA LYS A 5 7.41 -28.18 9.89
C LYS A 5 6.41 -29.21 10.40
N ILE A 6 6.10 -30.21 9.58
CA ILE A 6 5.25 -31.33 9.98
C ILE A 6 5.91 -32.66 9.60
N PHE A 7 5.90 -33.63 10.50
CA PHE A 7 6.41 -34.98 10.23
C PHE A 7 5.63 -36.04 11.01
N PRO A 8 5.54 -37.28 10.47
CA PRO A 8 4.81 -38.36 11.13
C PRO A 8 5.60 -38.97 12.30
N ILE A 9 4.87 -39.40 13.32
CA ILE A 9 5.35 -40.24 14.41
C ILE A 9 4.86 -41.67 14.14
N LYS A 10 5.77 -42.63 14.07
CA LYS A 10 5.47 -44.02 13.65
C LYS A 10 5.70 -45.08 14.72
N VAL A 11 6.47 -44.77 15.77
CA VAL A 11 6.94 -45.78 16.73
C VAL A 11 6.30 -45.61 18.10
N THR A 12 6.41 -44.42 18.71
CA THR A 12 5.79 -44.13 20.01
C THR A 12 5.48 -42.65 20.10
N ASP A 13 4.22 -42.31 20.30
CA ASP A 13 3.73 -40.94 20.57
C ASP A 13 3.98 -40.52 22.02
N LYS A 14 3.98 -41.44 22.99
CA LYS A 14 4.37 -41.16 24.39
C LYS A 14 5.70 -40.42 24.53
N LYS A 15 6.78 -40.96 23.94
CA LYS A 15 8.11 -40.30 23.97
C LYS A 15 8.10 -38.90 23.35
N ALA A 16 7.26 -38.69 22.33
CA ALA A 16 7.16 -37.39 21.67
C ALA A 16 6.34 -36.41 22.52
N LEU A 17 5.27 -36.87 23.18
CA LEU A 17 4.46 -36.11 24.13
C LEU A 17 5.31 -35.69 25.34
N ASP A 18 5.99 -36.63 25.98
CA ASP A 18 6.90 -36.36 27.11
C ASP A 18 8.00 -35.36 26.75
N TYR A 19 8.50 -35.42 25.52
CA TYR A 19 9.53 -34.49 25.04
C TYR A 19 9.01 -33.05 24.90
N ILE A 20 7.77 -32.88 24.39
CA ILE A 20 7.22 -31.55 24.15
C ILE A 20 6.68 -30.92 25.44
N THR A 21 6.21 -31.73 26.41
CA THR A 21 5.69 -31.27 27.70
C THR A 21 6.76 -31.14 28.80
N ASN A 22 8.05 -31.18 28.43
CA ASN A 22 9.15 -31.06 29.38
C ASN A 22 9.08 -29.72 30.15
N PRO A 23 8.98 -29.73 31.50
CA PRO A 23 8.88 -28.52 32.33
C PRO A 23 10.01 -27.52 32.11
N ASP A 24 11.23 -28.00 31.89
CA ASP A 24 12.43 -27.15 31.72
C ASP A 24 12.36 -26.27 30.47
N LYS A 25 11.48 -26.61 29.52
CA LYS A 25 11.33 -25.92 28.23
C LYS A 25 10.02 -25.14 28.11
N THR A 26 9.10 -25.34 29.04
CA THR A 26 7.69 -24.93 28.94
C THR A 26 7.26 -23.98 30.05
N ASP A 27 8.22 -23.32 30.71
CA ASP A 27 7.97 -22.41 31.84
C ASP A 27 7.15 -23.11 32.93
N GLU A 28 7.71 -24.19 33.51
CA GLU A 28 7.08 -25.00 34.56
C GLU A 28 5.69 -25.59 34.17
N LYS A 29 5.49 -25.90 32.89
CA LYS A 29 4.25 -26.43 32.27
C LYS A 29 3.09 -25.43 32.12
N LEU A 30 3.28 -24.15 32.42
CA LEU A 30 2.21 -23.13 32.24
C LEU A 30 1.79 -22.94 30.77
N LEU A 31 2.66 -23.31 29.82
CA LEU A 31 2.41 -23.20 28.38
C LEU A 31 2.12 -24.56 27.72
N VAL A 32 1.33 -25.41 28.39
CA VAL A 32 0.84 -26.68 27.85
C VAL A 32 -0.69 -26.67 27.81
N SER A 33 -1.26 -26.95 26.65
CA SER A 33 -2.71 -27.11 26.46
C SER A 33 -3.02 -28.36 25.64
N SER A 34 -4.26 -28.84 25.72
CA SER A 34 -4.72 -29.96 24.91
C SER A 34 -6.17 -29.78 24.46
N PHE A 35 -6.57 -30.57 23.47
CA PHE A 35 -7.93 -30.65 22.98
C PHE A 35 -8.30 -32.10 22.72
N GLY A 36 -9.48 -32.52 23.19
CA GLY A 36 -9.97 -33.89 23.03
C GLY A 36 -9.22 -34.95 23.82
N CYS A 37 -8.22 -34.58 24.64
CA CYS A 37 -7.45 -35.46 25.50
C CYS A 37 -6.86 -34.68 26.70
N SER A 38 -6.39 -35.37 27.73
CA SER A 38 -5.54 -34.78 28.79
C SER A 38 -4.06 -34.92 28.41
N PRO A 39 -3.20 -33.91 28.70
CA PRO A 39 -1.78 -33.98 28.39
C PRO A 39 -1.06 -35.19 29.01
N GLU A 40 -1.52 -35.66 30.18
CA GLU A 40 -0.98 -36.79 30.93
C GLU A 40 -1.39 -38.15 30.35
N THR A 41 -2.54 -38.22 29.69
CA THR A 41 -3.14 -39.47 29.17
C THR A 41 -3.28 -39.50 27.65
N ALA A 42 -2.76 -38.49 26.95
CA ALA A 42 -2.92 -38.34 25.50
C ALA A 42 -2.38 -39.54 24.70
N ASP A 43 -1.33 -40.24 25.16
CA ASP A 43 -0.83 -41.44 24.49
C ASP A 43 -1.85 -42.60 24.50
N LEU A 44 -2.53 -42.79 25.64
CA LEU A 44 -3.56 -43.81 25.82
C LEU A 44 -4.84 -43.45 25.04
N GLU A 45 -5.29 -42.20 25.16
CA GLU A 45 -6.49 -41.70 24.46
C GLU A 45 -6.30 -41.78 22.95
N PHE A 46 -5.14 -41.34 22.44
CA PHE A 46 -4.84 -41.45 21.01
C PHE A 46 -4.86 -42.91 20.54
N ALA A 47 -4.33 -43.83 21.34
CA ALA A 47 -4.34 -45.26 21.03
C ALA A 47 -5.76 -45.84 20.98
N MET A 48 -6.62 -45.48 21.93
CA MET A 48 -8.02 -45.90 21.95
C MET A 48 -8.78 -45.40 20.71
N THR A 49 -8.65 -44.12 20.37
CA THR A 49 -9.26 -43.51 19.18
C THR A 49 -8.79 -44.20 17.88
N ARG A 50 -7.50 -44.56 17.79
CA ARG A 50 -6.96 -45.31 16.65
C ARG A 50 -7.51 -46.74 16.59
N GLU A 51 -7.65 -47.42 17.72
CA GLU A 51 -8.19 -48.78 17.76
C GLU A 51 -9.65 -48.82 17.32
N GLN A 52 -10.46 -47.87 17.79
CA GLN A 52 -11.86 -47.71 17.35
C GLN A 52 -11.93 -47.46 15.84
N THR A 53 -11.05 -46.61 15.31
CA THR A 53 -10.97 -46.33 13.87
C THR A 53 -10.61 -47.58 13.06
N LYS A 54 -9.73 -48.46 13.59
CA LYS A 54 -9.41 -49.75 12.94
C LYS A 54 -10.61 -50.69 12.91
N LYS A 55 -11.39 -50.78 13.99
CA LYS A 55 -12.63 -51.57 14.05
C LYS A 55 -13.66 -51.13 13.01
N ASN A 56 -13.64 -49.85 12.64
CA ASN A 56 -14.49 -49.28 11.59
C ASN A 56 -13.94 -49.47 10.15
N GLY A 57 -12.97 -50.37 9.94
CA GLY A 57 -12.45 -50.74 8.61
C GLY A 57 -11.41 -49.79 8.02
N MET A 58 -10.89 -48.83 8.80
CA MET A 58 -9.92 -47.81 8.38
C MET A 58 -8.49 -48.13 8.86
N ASP A 59 -7.99 -49.34 8.57
CA ASP A 59 -6.62 -49.76 8.93
C ASP A 59 -5.61 -49.59 7.77
N LYS A 60 -5.33 -48.35 7.38
CA LYS A 60 -4.32 -48.04 6.35
C LYS A 60 -3.21 -47.14 6.88
N GLY A 61 -1.95 -47.59 6.80
CA GLY A 61 -0.73 -46.83 7.10
C GLY A 61 -0.28 -46.80 8.57
N ASP A 62 1.02 -46.56 8.80
CA ASP A 62 1.70 -46.80 10.09
C ASP A 62 1.90 -45.56 10.96
N ASN A 63 1.29 -44.43 10.59
CA ASN A 63 1.44 -43.19 11.37
C ASN A 63 0.52 -43.23 12.59
N LEU A 64 1.10 -43.05 13.78
CA LEU A 64 0.40 -42.98 15.06
C LEU A 64 -0.09 -41.55 15.35
N ALA A 65 0.78 -40.57 15.13
CA ALA A 65 0.51 -39.16 15.34
C ALA A 65 1.31 -38.31 14.35
N PHE A 66 1.08 -36.99 14.36
CA PHE A 66 1.87 -36.03 13.61
C PHE A 66 2.42 -34.97 14.55
N HIS A 67 3.69 -34.62 14.36
CA HIS A 67 4.33 -33.52 15.06
C HIS A 67 4.38 -32.29 14.14
N LEU A 68 3.64 -31.26 14.50
CA LEU A 68 3.58 -29.96 13.84
C LEU A 68 4.33 -28.93 14.68
N ILE A 69 5.28 -28.23 14.07
CA ILE A 69 6.09 -27.20 14.70
C ILE A 69 5.78 -25.87 14.02
N GLN A 70 5.56 -24.83 14.82
CA GLN A 70 5.40 -23.45 14.38
C GLN A 70 6.43 -22.57 15.09
N SER A 71 7.43 -22.09 14.37
CA SER A 71 8.53 -21.30 14.95
C SER A 71 8.46 -19.84 14.53
N PHE A 72 8.42 -18.92 15.49
CA PHE A 72 8.38 -17.47 15.22
C PHE A 72 9.79 -16.88 15.10
N LYS A 73 9.91 -15.67 14.55
CA LYS A 73 11.21 -15.01 14.45
C LYS A 73 11.66 -14.54 15.84
N PRO A 74 12.96 -14.54 16.17
CA PRO A 74 13.46 -14.00 17.44
C PRO A 74 12.92 -12.60 17.72
N GLY A 75 12.32 -12.39 18.90
CA GLY A 75 11.75 -11.10 19.34
C GLY A 75 10.48 -10.64 18.61
N GLU A 76 9.84 -11.52 17.83
CA GLU A 76 8.61 -11.20 17.09
C GLU A 76 7.33 -11.42 17.92
N VAL A 77 7.37 -12.30 18.92
CA VAL A 77 6.23 -12.67 19.76
C VAL A 77 6.72 -13.03 21.17
N ASP A 78 5.88 -12.82 22.18
CA ASP A 78 6.10 -13.33 23.54
C ASP A 78 5.54 -14.76 23.71
N ALA A 79 5.80 -15.40 24.85
CA ALA A 79 5.47 -16.80 25.07
C ALA A 79 3.95 -17.05 25.14
N GLU A 80 3.21 -16.18 25.83
CA GLU A 80 1.75 -16.27 25.96
C GLU A 80 1.04 -16.06 24.63
N THR A 81 1.44 -15.04 23.86
CA THR A 81 0.88 -14.79 22.54
C THR A 81 1.24 -15.90 21.58
N ALA A 82 2.47 -16.42 21.62
CA ALA A 82 2.84 -17.58 20.81
C ALA A 82 1.95 -18.78 21.13
N HIS A 83 1.71 -19.06 22.42
CA HIS A 83 0.85 -20.16 22.84
C HIS A 83 -0.59 -19.99 22.35
N ARG A 84 -1.18 -18.81 22.57
CA ARG A 84 -2.54 -18.47 22.10
C ARG A 84 -2.68 -18.60 20.59
N LEU A 85 -1.71 -18.10 19.82
CA LEU A 85 -1.71 -18.22 18.36
C LEU A 85 -1.51 -19.67 17.91
N GLY A 86 -0.76 -20.46 18.68
CA GLY A 86 -0.60 -21.88 18.47
C GLY A 86 -1.89 -22.67 18.66
N GLN A 87 -2.68 -22.34 19.69
CA GLN A 87 -4.01 -22.92 19.92
C GLN A 87 -4.96 -22.58 18.77
N GLN A 88 -5.08 -21.30 18.40
CA GLN A 88 -5.88 -20.87 17.25
C GLN A 88 -5.45 -21.61 15.96
N PHE A 89 -4.15 -21.75 15.75
CA PHE A 89 -3.60 -22.44 14.60
C PHE A 89 -3.93 -23.94 14.61
N ALA A 90 -3.83 -24.61 15.76
CA ALA A 90 -4.22 -26.02 15.91
C ALA A 90 -5.72 -26.21 15.61
N ASP A 91 -6.57 -25.35 16.15
CA ASP A 91 -8.03 -25.41 15.97
C ASP A 91 -8.43 -25.21 14.50
N GLU A 92 -7.85 -24.23 13.81
CA GLU A 92 -8.13 -23.99 12.38
C GLU A 92 -7.62 -25.12 11.47
N VAL A 93 -6.49 -25.73 11.81
CA VAL A 93 -5.89 -26.84 11.03
C VAL A 93 -6.65 -28.14 11.24
N LEU A 94 -6.97 -28.46 12.50
CA LEU A 94 -7.53 -29.75 12.91
C LEU A 94 -9.06 -29.74 12.98
N LYS A 95 -9.68 -28.56 12.99
CA LYS A 95 -11.13 -28.34 12.91
C LYS A 95 -11.94 -29.10 13.96
N GLY A 96 -11.36 -29.26 15.15
CA GLY A 96 -11.96 -30.01 16.25
C GLY A 96 -12.17 -31.50 15.98
N LYS A 97 -11.49 -32.09 14.99
CA LYS A 97 -11.64 -33.51 14.61
C LYS A 97 -10.58 -34.44 15.20
N TYR A 98 -9.44 -33.88 15.59
CA TYR A 98 -8.28 -34.62 16.05
C TYR A 98 -7.92 -34.18 17.44
N GLU A 99 -7.62 -35.14 18.30
CA GLU A 99 -7.07 -34.88 19.63
C GLU A 99 -5.66 -34.31 19.46
N TYR A 100 -5.30 -33.28 20.23
CA TYR A 100 -3.97 -32.70 20.17
C TYR A 100 -3.46 -32.21 21.52
N VAL A 101 -2.14 -32.17 21.66
CA VAL A 101 -1.41 -31.53 22.76
C VAL A 101 -0.49 -30.49 22.15
N ILE A 102 -0.54 -29.26 22.67
CA ILE A 102 0.32 -28.15 22.29
C ILE A 102 1.18 -27.71 23.47
N SER A 103 2.45 -27.42 23.19
CA SER A 103 3.38 -26.81 24.13
C SER A 103 4.17 -25.70 23.45
N THR A 104 4.49 -24.63 24.19
CA THR A 104 5.32 -23.53 23.69
C THR A 104 6.69 -23.61 24.33
N HIS A 105 7.74 -23.67 23.49
CA HIS A 105 9.13 -23.76 23.93
C HIS A 105 9.80 -22.39 23.87
N VAL A 106 10.40 -22.01 24.99
CA VAL A 106 11.13 -20.74 25.19
C VAL A 106 12.64 -20.96 25.42
N ASP A 107 13.09 -22.21 25.36
CA ASP A 107 14.46 -22.67 25.67
C ASP A 107 15.52 -22.26 24.63
N LYS A 108 15.11 -21.68 23.50
CA LYS A 108 15.99 -21.29 22.38
C LYS A 108 15.88 -19.80 22.11
N ASN A 109 16.80 -19.29 21.28
CA ASN A 109 16.78 -17.91 20.78
C ASN A 109 15.48 -17.49 20.05
N HIS A 110 14.53 -18.40 19.81
CA HIS A 110 13.23 -18.11 19.24
C HIS A 110 12.13 -18.98 19.86
N ILE A 111 10.96 -18.37 20.02
CA ILE A 111 9.77 -19.03 20.55
C ILE A 111 9.15 -19.91 19.47
N HIS A 112 8.77 -21.12 19.84
CA HIS A 112 8.16 -22.07 18.92
C HIS A 112 7.12 -22.96 19.60
N ASN A 113 6.03 -23.23 18.90
CA ASN A 113 5.00 -24.16 19.35
C ASN A 113 5.26 -25.55 18.80
N HIS A 114 5.08 -26.56 19.65
CA HIS A 114 5.05 -27.96 19.32
C HIS A 114 3.63 -28.48 19.51
N ILE A 115 2.99 -28.93 18.43
CA ILE A 115 1.64 -29.50 18.41
C ILE A 115 1.77 -30.97 17.99
N ILE A 116 1.40 -31.89 18.87
CA ILE A 116 1.29 -33.31 18.54
C ILE A 116 -0.20 -33.65 18.49
N PHE A 117 -0.65 -34.21 17.37
CA PHE A 117 -2.06 -34.57 17.19
C PHE A 117 -2.21 -35.99 16.65
N ASN A 118 -3.33 -36.62 17.00
CA ASN A 118 -3.61 -38.01 16.62
C ASN A 118 -3.70 -38.16 15.10
N ALA A 119 -3.18 -39.26 14.56
CA ALA A 119 -3.28 -39.53 13.14
C ALA A 119 -4.71 -39.92 12.70
N ALA A 120 -5.56 -40.36 13.62
CA ALA A 120 -6.96 -40.68 13.37
C ALA A 120 -7.89 -39.64 14.02
N SER A 121 -8.99 -39.33 13.33
CA SER A 121 -10.02 -38.42 13.84
C SER A 121 -11.02 -39.20 14.69
N PHE A 122 -11.39 -38.64 15.84
CA PHE A 122 -12.41 -39.23 16.73
C PHE A 122 -13.84 -38.94 16.27
N VAL A 123 -14.02 -38.03 15.29
CA VAL A 123 -15.34 -37.62 14.78
C VAL A 123 -15.76 -38.42 13.56
N ASP A 124 -14.88 -38.49 12.56
CA ASP A 124 -15.18 -39.14 11.28
C ASP A 124 -14.40 -40.43 11.07
N HIS A 125 -13.54 -40.83 12.02
CA HIS A 125 -12.73 -42.06 11.94
C HIS A 125 -11.86 -42.13 10.68
N HIS A 126 -11.50 -40.98 10.09
CA HIS A 126 -10.57 -40.92 8.96
C HIS A 126 -9.17 -40.51 9.41
N LYS A 127 -8.15 -41.07 8.77
CA LYS A 127 -6.77 -40.67 9.03
C LYS A 127 -6.42 -39.32 8.40
N TYR A 128 -5.57 -38.56 9.08
CA TYR A 128 -5.05 -37.29 8.59
C TYR A 128 -4.17 -37.49 7.36
N VAL A 129 -4.49 -36.78 6.28
CA VAL A 129 -3.75 -36.86 5.01
C VAL A 129 -2.65 -35.80 4.98
N SER A 130 -1.41 -36.21 5.27
CA SER A 130 -0.22 -35.36 5.13
C SER A 130 0.41 -35.50 3.74
N ASN A 131 0.25 -34.47 2.90
CA ASN A 131 0.82 -34.39 1.57
C ASN A 131 1.15 -32.93 1.23
N LYS A 132 1.71 -32.68 0.04
CA LYS A 132 2.09 -31.32 -0.37
C LYS A 132 0.89 -30.35 -0.35
N ARG A 133 -0.31 -30.78 -0.73
CA ARG A 133 -1.50 -29.93 -0.74
C ARG A 133 -1.93 -29.55 0.68
N SER A 134 -1.95 -30.50 1.63
CA SER A 134 -2.29 -30.21 3.02
C SER A 134 -1.23 -29.37 3.71
N TYR A 135 0.07 -29.60 3.46
CA TYR A 135 1.15 -28.74 3.95
C TYR A 135 0.99 -27.27 3.50
N HIS A 136 0.71 -27.04 2.22
CA HIS A 136 0.46 -25.68 1.71
C HIS A 136 -0.78 -25.03 2.34
N LYS A 137 -1.81 -25.82 2.68
CA LYS A 137 -3.00 -25.33 3.39
C LYS A 137 -2.64 -24.89 4.82
N ILE A 138 -1.88 -25.70 5.55
CA ILE A 138 -1.38 -25.36 6.90
C ILE A 138 -0.55 -24.07 6.85
N CYS A 139 0.34 -23.92 5.87
CA CYS A 139 1.14 -22.70 5.71
C CYS A 139 0.28 -21.46 5.44
N ARG A 140 -0.81 -21.59 4.67
CA ARG A 140 -1.74 -20.47 4.42
C ARG A 140 -2.48 -20.06 5.69
N ILE A 141 -2.95 -21.04 6.48
CA ILE A 141 -3.62 -20.79 7.77
C ILE A 141 -2.65 -20.07 8.71
N SER A 142 -1.43 -20.59 8.89
CA SER A 142 -0.44 -19.91 9.75
C SER A 142 -0.11 -18.49 9.26
N ASN A 143 0.00 -18.26 7.95
CA ASN A 143 0.24 -16.92 7.41
C ASN A 143 -0.95 -15.98 7.65
N HIS A 144 -2.18 -16.47 7.54
CA HIS A 144 -3.37 -15.67 7.82
C HIS A 144 -3.40 -15.23 9.29
N ILE A 145 -3.20 -16.17 10.22
CA ILE A 145 -3.13 -15.89 11.67
C ILE A 145 -1.99 -14.91 11.98
N CYS A 146 -0.80 -15.11 11.39
CA CYS A 146 0.32 -14.18 11.54
C CYS A 146 -0.03 -12.79 11.03
N HIS A 147 -0.68 -12.68 9.86
CA HIS A 147 -1.07 -11.39 9.29
C HIS A 147 -2.07 -10.63 10.16
N GLU A 148 -3.10 -11.31 10.67
CA GLU A 148 -4.11 -10.71 11.54
C GLU A 148 -3.55 -10.19 12.86
N ASN A 149 -2.46 -10.80 13.33
CA ASN A 149 -1.77 -10.41 14.56
C ASN A 149 -0.52 -9.54 14.29
N GLY A 150 -0.38 -8.97 13.09
CA GLY A 150 0.69 -8.03 12.76
C GLY A 150 2.10 -8.65 12.63
N LEU A 151 2.19 -9.98 12.52
CA LEU A 151 3.44 -10.73 12.40
C LEU A 151 3.86 -10.90 10.93
N ALA A 152 5.15 -11.13 10.68
CA ALA A 152 5.66 -11.23 9.32
C ALA A 152 5.15 -12.50 8.60
N THR A 153 4.68 -12.36 7.35
CA THR A 153 4.21 -13.48 6.52
C THR A 153 5.17 -13.77 5.36
N SER A 154 5.24 -15.02 4.90
CA SER A 154 5.81 -15.34 3.58
C SER A 154 5.23 -16.65 3.03
N MET A 155 5.03 -16.72 1.71
CA MET A 155 4.54 -17.93 1.05
C MET A 155 5.69 -18.91 0.75
N PRO A 156 5.50 -20.24 0.83
CA PRO A 156 6.48 -21.20 0.31
C PRO A 156 6.52 -21.12 -1.22
N THR A 157 7.52 -20.48 -1.78
CA THR A 157 7.87 -20.61 -3.20
C THR A 157 8.58 -21.96 -3.38
N GLY A 158 8.06 -22.81 -4.27
CA GLY A 158 8.51 -24.19 -4.50
C GLY A 158 9.90 -24.33 -5.14
N GLU A 159 10.90 -23.62 -4.63
CA GLU A 159 12.29 -23.70 -5.09
C GLU A 159 13.03 -24.83 -4.35
N LYS A 160 13.79 -25.65 -5.10
CA LYS A 160 14.68 -26.66 -4.53
C LYS A 160 15.72 -25.97 -3.64
N GLY A 161 16.06 -26.58 -2.50
CA GLY A 161 17.07 -26.07 -1.58
C GLY A 161 18.41 -25.81 -2.28
N LYS A 162 19.03 -24.67 -1.95
CA LYS A 162 20.32 -24.24 -2.50
C LYS A 162 21.43 -25.21 -2.07
N SER A 163 22.37 -25.53 -2.96
CA SER A 163 23.60 -26.27 -2.60
C SER A 163 24.41 -25.50 -1.56
N TYR A 164 25.11 -26.19 -0.65
CA TYR A 164 25.91 -25.56 0.42
C TYR A 164 26.86 -24.46 -0.08
N LYS A 165 27.52 -24.69 -1.23
CA LYS A 165 28.38 -23.69 -1.89
C LYS A 165 27.60 -22.47 -2.39
N GLU A 166 26.42 -22.68 -2.97
CA GLU A 166 25.54 -21.61 -3.43
C GLU A 166 24.95 -20.81 -2.26
N ASN A 167 24.72 -21.46 -1.12
CA ASN A 167 24.27 -20.80 0.10
C ASN A 167 25.37 -19.94 0.73
N MET A 168 26.61 -20.44 0.80
CA MET A 168 27.75 -19.64 1.27
C MET A 168 28.03 -18.42 0.37
N GLU A 169 28.01 -18.59 -0.96
CA GLU A 169 28.21 -17.48 -1.90
C GLU A 169 27.06 -16.46 -1.86
N TYR A 170 25.84 -16.90 -1.54
CA TYR A 170 24.70 -16.01 -1.30
C TYR A 170 24.90 -15.17 -0.04
N HIS A 171 25.33 -15.77 1.07
CA HIS A 171 25.60 -15.04 2.32
C HIS A 171 26.83 -14.14 2.25
N ARG A 172 27.81 -14.43 1.38
CA ARG A 172 28.97 -13.57 1.10
C ARG A 172 28.70 -12.47 0.06
N GLY A 173 27.52 -12.44 -0.57
CA GLY A 173 27.15 -11.44 -1.58
C GLY A 173 27.85 -11.61 -2.95
N THR A 174 28.52 -12.75 -3.17
CA THR A 174 29.34 -13.01 -4.37
C THR A 174 28.62 -13.90 -5.41
N SER A 175 27.40 -14.35 -5.13
CA SER A 175 26.64 -15.20 -6.06
C SER A 175 26.23 -14.47 -7.34
N TRP A 176 26.89 -14.79 -8.46
CA TRP A 176 26.54 -14.30 -9.80
C TRP A 176 25.09 -14.61 -10.19
N LYS A 177 24.58 -15.79 -9.81
CA LYS A 177 23.18 -16.16 -10.07
C LYS A 177 22.22 -15.27 -9.29
N ALA A 178 22.52 -14.92 -8.04
CA ALA A 178 21.66 -14.03 -7.25
C ALA A 178 21.66 -12.60 -7.81
N LYS A 179 22.83 -12.06 -8.17
CA LYS A 179 22.96 -10.75 -8.82
C LYS A 179 22.20 -10.72 -10.16
N LEU A 180 22.32 -11.77 -10.95
CA LEU A 180 21.61 -11.90 -12.22
C LEU A 180 20.09 -12.01 -12.04
N ARG A 181 19.59 -12.74 -11.03
CA ARG A 181 18.14 -12.78 -10.71
C ARG A 181 17.58 -11.39 -10.41
N VAL A 182 18.28 -10.62 -9.58
CA VAL A 182 17.87 -9.24 -9.24
C VAL A 182 17.87 -8.35 -10.47
N ALA A 183 18.92 -8.43 -11.30
CA ALA A 183 19.00 -7.66 -12.55
C ALA A 183 17.86 -8.02 -13.52
N VAL A 184 17.59 -9.32 -13.69
CA VAL A 184 16.52 -9.82 -14.55
C VAL A 184 15.15 -9.39 -14.03
N ASP A 185 14.88 -9.49 -12.73
CA ASP A 185 13.60 -9.06 -12.15
C ASP A 185 13.40 -7.54 -12.28
N LYS A 186 14.46 -6.74 -12.09
CA LYS A 186 14.42 -5.28 -12.30
C LYS A 186 14.16 -4.94 -13.78
N ALA A 187 14.82 -5.63 -14.70
CA ALA A 187 14.62 -5.43 -16.13
C ALA A 187 13.21 -5.85 -16.55
N ILE A 188 12.69 -6.98 -16.07
CA ILE A 188 11.30 -7.40 -16.35
C ILE A 188 10.31 -6.38 -15.79
N TRP A 189 10.51 -5.90 -14.56
CA TRP A 189 9.59 -4.96 -13.92
C TRP A 189 9.49 -3.63 -14.66
N THR A 190 10.61 -3.16 -15.22
CA THR A 190 10.67 -1.89 -15.94
C THR A 190 10.34 -2.02 -17.42
N SER A 191 10.27 -3.22 -18.01
CA SER A 191 10.10 -3.39 -19.46
C SER A 191 8.66 -3.76 -19.85
N ILE A 192 8.23 -3.23 -20.99
CA ILE A 192 6.89 -3.40 -21.56
C ILE A 192 6.88 -4.50 -22.63
N ASN A 193 8.03 -4.77 -23.24
CA ASN A 193 8.18 -5.83 -24.25
C ASN A 193 9.53 -6.54 -24.10
N TYR A 194 9.71 -7.61 -24.88
CA TYR A 194 10.89 -8.48 -24.80
C TYR A 194 12.18 -7.78 -25.28
N GLU A 195 12.09 -6.91 -26.28
CA GLU A 195 13.24 -6.18 -26.80
C GLU A 195 13.76 -5.15 -25.78
N GLU A 196 12.85 -4.40 -25.15
CA GLU A 196 13.17 -3.44 -24.10
C GLU A 196 13.81 -4.13 -22.88
N PHE A 197 13.34 -5.34 -22.54
CA PHE A 197 13.97 -6.16 -21.49
C PHE A 197 15.44 -6.47 -21.80
N LEU A 198 15.75 -6.83 -23.06
CA LEU A 198 17.12 -7.13 -23.47
C LEU A 198 18.00 -5.87 -23.46
N GLN A 199 17.47 -4.74 -23.93
CA GLN A 199 18.17 -3.45 -23.88
C GLN A 199 18.48 -3.03 -22.44
N LYS A 200 17.54 -3.20 -21.50
CA LYS A 200 17.77 -2.87 -20.07
C LYS A 200 18.78 -3.80 -19.41
N MET A 201 18.85 -5.07 -19.82
CA MET A 201 19.90 -5.97 -19.37
C MET A 201 21.29 -5.54 -19.90
N GLN A 202 21.37 -5.07 -21.14
CA GLN A 202 22.61 -4.51 -21.71
C GLN A 202 23.02 -3.21 -21.00
N LEU A 203 22.08 -2.29 -20.75
CA LEU A 203 22.33 -1.07 -19.98
C LEU A 203 22.77 -1.34 -18.53
N ALA A 204 22.31 -2.45 -17.95
CA ALA A 204 22.77 -2.92 -16.64
C ALA A 204 24.17 -3.56 -16.69
N GLY A 205 24.87 -3.50 -17.84
CA GLY A 205 26.23 -3.99 -18.02
C GLY A 205 26.33 -5.49 -18.32
N TYR A 206 25.23 -6.18 -18.64
CA TYR A 206 25.27 -7.59 -18.99
C TYR A 206 25.42 -7.79 -20.49
N GLU A 207 26.37 -8.63 -20.88
CA GLU A 207 26.44 -9.13 -22.24
C GLU A 207 25.36 -10.19 -22.45
N VAL A 208 24.57 -10.00 -23.52
CA VAL A 208 23.46 -10.88 -23.88
C VAL A 208 23.86 -11.73 -25.08
N ARG A 209 23.74 -13.06 -24.95
CA ARG A 209 23.99 -13.99 -26.06
C ARG A 209 22.70 -14.72 -26.44
N HIS A 210 22.32 -14.57 -27.71
CA HIS A 210 21.20 -15.25 -28.33
C HIS A 210 21.68 -16.55 -29.00
N GLY A 211 21.47 -17.68 -28.34
CA GLY A 211 21.62 -19.02 -28.92
C GLY A 211 20.34 -19.83 -28.72
N LYS A 212 20.43 -21.17 -28.68
CA LYS A 212 19.29 -22.06 -28.35
C LYS A 212 18.62 -21.73 -27.00
N HIS A 213 19.36 -21.10 -26.08
CA HIS A 213 18.85 -20.60 -24.81
C HIS A 213 19.47 -19.23 -24.49
N LEU A 214 18.66 -18.30 -23.98
CA LEU A 214 19.14 -17.00 -23.55
C LEU A 214 20.15 -17.11 -22.41
N SER A 215 21.26 -16.37 -22.53
CA SER A 215 22.34 -16.37 -21.54
C SER A 215 22.93 -14.99 -21.34
N PHE A 216 23.37 -14.73 -20.10
CA PHE A 216 23.90 -13.44 -19.67
C PHE A 216 25.29 -13.59 -19.04
N ARG A 217 26.14 -12.59 -19.24
CA ARG A 217 27.46 -12.51 -18.59
C ARG A 217 27.65 -11.12 -17.99
N ALA A 218 27.95 -11.06 -16.69
CA ALA A 218 28.33 -9.82 -16.04
C ALA A 218 29.79 -9.42 -16.39
N PRO A 219 30.20 -8.14 -16.27
CA PRO A 219 31.52 -7.67 -16.70
C PRO A 219 32.71 -8.43 -16.11
N GLU A 220 32.61 -8.86 -14.85
CA GLU A 220 33.68 -9.58 -14.14
C GLU A 220 33.51 -11.12 -14.19
N GLN A 221 32.50 -11.61 -14.91
CA GLN A 221 32.18 -13.04 -14.95
C GLN A 221 32.82 -13.70 -16.17
N LYS A 222 33.62 -14.77 -15.95
CA LYS A 222 34.29 -15.49 -17.04
C LYS A 222 33.32 -16.22 -17.99
N ASN A 223 32.33 -16.92 -17.43
CA ASN A 223 31.41 -17.78 -18.19
C ASN A 223 29.98 -17.23 -18.22
N PHE A 224 29.26 -17.50 -19.31
CA PHE A 224 27.85 -17.17 -19.44
C PHE A 224 26.97 -17.99 -18.49
N THR A 225 25.95 -17.35 -17.92
CA THR A 225 24.92 -18.00 -17.11
C THR A 225 23.65 -18.13 -17.93
N TYR A 226 23.18 -19.36 -18.13
CA TYR A 226 21.91 -19.60 -18.80
C TYR A 226 20.74 -19.16 -17.94
N ILE A 227 19.76 -18.46 -18.53
CA ILE A 227 18.59 -17.98 -17.79
C ILE A 227 17.79 -19.13 -17.16
N LYS A 228 17.71 -20.28 -17.86
CA LYS A 228 17.06 -21.51 -17.35
C LYS A 228 17.68 -22.05 -16.05
N SER A 229 18.97 -21.76 -15.82
CA SER A 229 19.69 -22.23 -14.61
C SER A 229 19.36 -21.41 -13.36
N LEU A 230 18.66 -20.29 -13.51
CA LEU A 230 18.21 -19.44 -12.41
C LEU A 230 16.94 -19.98 -11.73
N GLY A 231 16.22 -20.90 -12.39
CA GLY A 231 14.98 -21.50 -11.93
C GLY A 231 13.86 -21.36 -12.96
N ASN A 232 12.81 -22.16 -12.82
CA ASN A 232 11.70 -22.18 -13.78
C ASN A 232 11.02 -20.80 -13.90
N TYR A 233 11.03 -20.00 -12.83
CA TYR A 233 10.49 -18.63 -12.80
C TYR A 233 11.17 -17.65 -13.79
N TYR A 234 12.40 -17.96 -14.19
CA TYR A 234 13.21 -17.17 -15.11
C TYR A 234 13.35 -17.84 -16.49
N SER A 235 12.53 -18.85 -16.81
CA SER A 235 12.51 -19.38 -18.17
C SER A 235 12.07 -18.30 -19.16
N GLU A 236 12.57 -18.36 -20.39
CA GLU A 236 12.25 -17.37 -21.43
C GLU A 236 10.73 -17.24 -21.65
N GLU A 237 10.01 -18.37 -21.58
CA GLU A 237 8.56 -18.41 -21.62
C GLU A 237 7.92 -17.65 -20.45
N ASN A 238 8.37 -17.88 -19.21
CA ASN A 238 7.85 -17.17 -18.05
C ASN A 238 8.23 -15.69 -18.04
N VAL A 239 9.40 -15.31 -18.58
CA VAL A 239 9.79 -13.92 -18.81
C VAL A 239 8.82 -13.26 -19.78
N ARG A 240 8.50 -13.91 -20.91
CA ARG A 240 7.50 -13.40 -21.88
C ARG A 240 6.10 -13.30 -21.29
N ILE A 241 5.65 -14.31 -20.54
CA ILE A 241 4.35 -14.27 -19.84
C ILE A 241 4.31 -13.11 -18.83
N ARG A 242 5.42 -12.85 -18.12
CA ARG A 242 5.51 -11.74 -17.15
C ARG A 242 5.51 -10.37 -17.84
N LEU A 243 6.21 -10.24 -18.96
CA LEU A 243 6.20 -9.03 -19.78
C LEU A 243 4.81 -8.79 -20.40
N ALA A 244 4.13 -9.84 -20.88
CA ALA A 244 2.75 -9.76 -21.36
C ALA A 244 1.77 -9.38 -20.24
N LYS A 245 1.99 -9.89 -19.01
CA LYS A 245 1.26 -9.44 -17.81
C LYS A 245 1.59 -8.00 -17.43
N ASN A 246 2.77 -7.48 -17.76
CA ASN A 246 3.11 -6.07 -17.58
C ASN A 246 2.42 -5.17 -18.62
N ARG A 247 2.18 -5.64 -19.86
CA ARG A 247 1.29 -4.95 -20.82
C ARG A 247 -0.13 -4.80 -20.28
N ASN A 248 -0.68 -5.84 -19.64
CA ASN A 248 -1.99 -5.80 -18.99
C ASN A 248 -1.96 -5.22 -17.56
N LYS A 249 -0.75 -4.90 -17.06
CA LYS A 249 -0.49 -4.09 -15.87
C LYS A 249 0.22 -2.80 -16.27
N VAL A 250 -0.22 -2.16 -17.36
CA VAL A 250 -0.50 -0.74 -17.22
C VAL A 250 -1.55 -0.67 -16.12
N LYS A 251 -1.07 -0.73 -14.87
CA LYS A 251 -1.82 -0.19 -13.75
C LYS A 251 -2.02 1.24 -14.23
N THR A 252 -3.24 1.55 -14.66
CA THR A 252 -3.76 2.88 -14.41
C THR A 252 -3.24 3.25 -13.02
N PRO A 253 -2.44 4.32 -12.90
CA PRO A 253 -1.76 4.62 -11.65
C PRO A 253 -2.80 4.46 -10.56
N ARG A 254 -2.60 3.51 -9.63
CA ARG A 254 -3.45 3.48 -8.44
C ARG A 254 -3.30 4.89 -7.90
N HIS A 255 -4.41 5.58 -7.75
CA HIS A 255 -4.49 6.89 -7.13
C HIS A 255 -4.08 6.71 -5.66
N LEU A 256 -2.79 6.45 -5.41
CA LEU A 256 -2.15 6.66 -4.13
C LEU A 256 -2.49 8.11 -3.80
N SER A 257 -3.12 8.36 -2.66
CA SER A 257 -3.40 9.73 -2.25
C SER A 257 -2.08 10.51 -2.36
N ARG A 258 -2.01 11.43 -3.32
CA ARG A 258 -0.81 12.22 -3.65
C ARG A 258 -0.50 13.28 -2.60
N GLU A 259 -1.30 13.33 -1.55
CA GLU A 259 -1.20 14.28 -0.46
C GLU A 259 -0.06 13.85 0.47
N ALA A 260 0.98 14.69 0.52
CA ALA A 260 1.97 14.66 1.59
C ALA A 260 1.25 14.91 2.93
N ARG A 261 1.68 14.24 4.01
CA ARG A 261 1.16 14.49 5.36
C ARG A 261 2.26 15.09 6.25
N LEU A 262 1.84 15.81 7.28
CA LEU A 262 2.76 16.40 8.26
C LEU A 262 3.54 15.33 9.01
N TYR A 263 4.79 15.64 9.34
CA TYR A 263 5.62 14.82 10.19
C TYR A 263 5.05 14.81 11.61
N ILE A 264 5.16 13.66 12.25
CA ILE A 264 4.74 13.50 13.63
C ILE A 264 5.86 14.04 14.50
N ASN A 265 5.53 15.05 15.33
CA ASN A 265 6.46 15.57 16.30
C ASN A 265 6.65 14.54 17.43
N ILE A 266 7.88 14.03 17.55
CA ILE A 266 8.24 13.02 18.54
C ILE A 266 8.18 13.60 19.96
N SER A 267 8.37 14.92 20.14
CA SER A 267 8.39 15.58 21.45
C SER A 267 7.00 15.90 22.02
N THR A 268 5.93 15.82 21.23
CA THR A 268 4.58 16.19 21.69
C THR A 268 3.87 15.10 22.49
N TYR A 269 4.41 13.88 22.56
CA TYR A 269 3.79 12.75 23.28
C TYR A 269 4.75 12.22 24.37
N VAL A 270 4.79 12.89 25.53
CA VAL A 270 5.66 12.53 26.66
C VAL A 270 4.88 11.92 27.85
N THR A 271 3.56 11.75 27.75
CA THR A 271 2.73 11.40 28.93
C THR A 271 2.34 9.93 29.10
N THR A 272 2.74 9.00 28.21
CA THR A 272 2.44 7.57 28.42
C THR A 272 3.69 6.70 28.32
N GLY A 273 3.80 5.73 29.24
CA GLY A 273 4.98 4.89 29.48
C GLY A 273 5.41 3.93 28.36
N ASN A 274 5.05 4.20 27.09
CA ASN A 274 5.47 3.41 25.93
C ASN A 274 6.25 4.25 24.91
N ARG A 275 7.27 4.97 25.41
CA ARG A 275 8.08 5.93 24.66
C ARG A 275 8.82 5.30 23.47
N GLU A 276 9.44 4.15 23.65
CA GLU A 276 10.26 3.52 22.60
C GLU A 276 9.43 3.01 21.41
N GLY A 277 8.25 2.44 21.67
CA GLY A 277 7.34 1.96 20.63
C GLY A 277 6.79 3.11 19.78
N PHE A 278 6.37 4.19 20.42
CA PHE A 278 5.92 5.40 19.74
C PHE A 278 7.04 6.08 18.96
N GLU A 279 8.22 6.24 19.56
CA GLU A 279 9.38 6.84 18.88
C GLU A 279 9.75 6.04 17.62
N ARG A 280 9.77 4.71 17.70
CA ARG A 280 10.06 3.85 16.54
C ARG A 280 8.99 3.98 15.45
N TRP A 281 7.72 4.01 15.83
CA TRP A 281 6.61 4.18 14.89
C TRP A 281 6.64 5.57 14.23
N ALA A 282 6.85 6.63 15.01
CA ALA A 282 6.93 8.01 14.52
C ALA A 282 8.11 8.18 13.55
N LYS A 283 9.29 7.61 13.86
CA LYS A 283 10.44 7.58 12.94
C LYS A 283 10.11 6.87 11.63
N LEU A 284 9.47 5.70 11.68
CA LEU A 284 9.07 4.96 10.48
C LEU A 284 7.99 5.70 9.67
N ASN A 285 7.06 6.37 10.33
CA ASN A 285 6.04 7.18 9.67
C ASN A 285 6.67 8.38 8.97
N ASN A 286 7.52 9.14 9.66
CA ASN A 286 8.20 10.30 9.10
C ASN A 286 9.10 9.91 7.91
N LEU A 287 9.77 8.74 7.96
CA LEU A 287 10.50 8.18 6.81
C LEU A 287 9.59 7.89 5.60
N LYS A 288 8.37 7.38 5.82
CA LYS A 288 7.39 7.16 4.75
C LYS A 288 6.90 8.48 4.16
N GLU A 289 6.64 9.48 4.99
CA GLU A 289 6.22 10.81 4.52
C GLU A 289 7.36 11.57 3.83
N ALA A 290 8.62 11.37 4.25
CA ALA A 290 9.80 11.86 3.55
C ALA A 290 9.93 11.24 2.15
N ALA A 291 9.72 9.93 2.02
CA ALA A 291 9.71 9.26 0.73
C ALA A 291 8.57 9.77 -0.18
N ARG A 292 7.38 10.05 0.37
CA ARG A 292 6.28 10.67 -0.39
C ARG A 292 6.61 12.08 -0.84
N THR A 293 7.21 12.88 0.03
CA THR A 293 7.69 14.24 -0.27
C THR A 293 8.70 14.21 -1.40
N PHE A 294 9.72 13.33 -1.31
CA PHE A 294 10.72 13.16 -2.36
C PHE A 294 10.08 12.76 -3.70
N ASN A 295 9.14 11.82 -3.70
CA ASN A 295 8.43 11.43 -4.92
C ASN A 295 7.64 12.59 -5.52
N TYR A 296 6.90 13.35 -4.70
CA TYR A 296 6.16 14.53 -5.16
C TYR A 296 7.09 15.56 -5.78
N LEU A 297 8.18 15.91 -5.11
CA LEU A 297 9.15 16.88 -5.61
C LEU A 297 9.83 16.38 -6.88
N SER A 298 10.21 15.10 -6.94
CA SER A 298 10.81 14.51 -8.14
C SER A 298 9.84 14.48 -9.33
N GLU A 299 8.57 14.15 -9.12
CA GLU A 299 7.55 14.11 -10.18
C GLU A 299 7.24 15.50 -10.75
N ASN A 300 7.41 16.55 -9.94
CA ASN A 300 7.17 17.94 -10.33
C ASN A 300 8.45 18.72 -10.67
N ASN A 301 9.61 18.05 -10.70
CA ASN A 301 10.93 18.67 -10.92
C ASN A 301 11.28 19.78 -9.89
N LEU A 302 10.85 19.62 -8.64
CA LEU A 302 11.05 20.56 -7.53
C LEU A 302 12.10 20.06 -6.51
N LEU A 303 13.05 19.24 -6.94
CA LEU A 303 14.10 18.74 -6.05
C LEU A 303 15.14 19.82 -5.72
N ASN A 304 15.24 20.85 -6.56
CA ASN A 304 16.01 22.06 -6.27
C ASN A 304 15.19 22.97 -5.34
N TYR A 305 15.82 23.47 -4.27
CA TYR A 305 15.16 24.31 -3.27
C TYR A 305 14.69 25.66 -3.82
N GLU A 306 15.48 26.30 -4.69
CA GLU A 306 15.11 27.56 -5.34
C GLU A 306 13.90 27.36 -6.26
N ASP A 307 13.92 26.30 -7.08
CA ASP A 307 12.80 25.93 -7.96
C ASP A 307 11.54 25.62 -7.14
N PHE A 308 11.68 24.96 -5.97
CA PHE A 308 10.59 24.71 -5.04
C PHE A 308 10.01 26.01 -4.46
N GLN A 309 10.85 26.92 -3.96
CA GLN A 309 10.40 28.21 -3.42
C GLN A 309 9.69 29.04 -4.49
N GLN A 310 10.24 29.08 -5.71
CA GLN A 310 9.61 29.76 -6.84
C GLN A 310 8.24 29.14 -7.15
N HIS A 311 8.15 27.81 -7.18
CA HIS A 311 6.89 27.12 -7.43
C HIS A 311 5.82 27.41 -6.36
N VAL A 312 6.21 27.51 -5.09
CA VAL A 312 5.30 27.93 -4.01
C VAL A 312 4.77 29.34 -4.29
N SER A 313 5.65 30.29 -4.58
CA SER A 313 5.27 31.68 -4.92
C SER A 313 4.36 31.75 -6.15
N ASP A 314 4.62 30.95 -7.19
CA ASP A 314 3.83 30.93 -8.42
C ASP A 314 2.41 30.40 -8.17
N ILE A 315 2.26 29.38 -7.33
CA ILE A 315 0.97 28.83 -6.95
C ILE A 315 0.18 29.84 -6.10
N GLU A 316 0.82 30.51 -5.13
CA GLU A 316 0.20 31.57 -4.34
C GLU A 316 -0.29 32.73 -5.22
N ALA A 317 0.54 33.18 -6.16
CA ALA A 317 0.19 34.21 -7.12
C ALA A 317 -0.98 33.78 -8.02
N SER A 318 -1.00 32.52 -8.47
CA SER A 318 -2.07 31.96 -9.29
C SER A 318 -3.41 31.87 -8.54
N VAL A 319 -3.39 31.47 -7.26
CA VAL A 319 -4.60 31.47 -6.40
C VAL A 319 -5.15 32.89 -6.26
N LYS A 320 -4.28 33.87 -6.00
CA LYS A 320 -4.68 35.29 -5.88
C LYS A 320 -5.26 35.84 -7.18
N ALA A 321 -4.66 35.50 -8.33
CA ALA A 321 -5.15 35.90 -9.63
C ALA A 321 -6.53 35.28 -9.93
N ALA A 322 -6.73 34.00 -9.60
CA ALA A 322 -8.03 33.35 -9.74
C ALA A 322 -9.11 34.02 -8.86
N ASP A 323 -8.77 34.39 -7.63
CA ASP A 323 -9.67 35.14 -6.73
C ASP A 323 -10.07 36.50 -7.30
N GLN A 324 -9.11 37.24 -7.84
CA GLN A 324 -9.38 38.52 -8.51
C GLN A 324 -10.29 38.34 -9.74
N ARG A 325 -10.06 37.30 -10.55
CA ARG A 325 -10.90 37.02 -11.73
C ARG A 325 -12.32 36.63 -11.33
N ILE A 326 -12.50 35.81 -10.29
CA ILE A 326 -13.83 35.46 -9.76
C ILE A 326 -14.57 36.71 -9.28
N ALA A 327 -13.90 37.60 -8.55
CA ALA A 327 -14.48 38.86 -8.10
C ALA A 327 -14.90 39.76 -9.28
N GLN A 328 -14.05 39.84 -10.31
CA GLN A 328 -14.35 40.59 -11.53
C GLN A 328 -15.56 39.99 -12.27
N ILE A 329 -15.59 38.68 -12.50
CA ILE A 329 -16.71 38.00 -13.17
C ILE A 329 -18.02 38.21 -12.38
N ASN A 330 -17.97 38.16 -11.04
CA ASN A 330 -19.15 38.45 -10.21
C ASN A 330 -19.69 39.88 -10.43
N SER A 331 -18.80 40.86 -10.51
CA SER A 331 -19.17 42.25 -10.82
C SER A 331 -19.75 42.39 -12.22
N GLU A 332 -19.14 41.73 -13.22
CA GLU A 332 -19.62 41.70 -14.59
C GLU A 332 -21.02 41.03 -14.68
N LEU A 333 -21.22 39.89 -14.01
CA LEU A 333 -22.51 39.20 -13.94
C LEU A 333 -23.60 40.05 -13.31
N SER A 334 -23.29 40.73 -12.20
CA SER A 334 -24.23 41.66 -11.54
C SER A 334 -24.65 42.76 -12.51
N THR A 335 -23.67 43.37 -13.19
CA THR A 335 -23.91 44.41 -14.19
C THR A 335 -24.76 43.90 -15.35
N GLN A 336 -24.46 42.72 -15.90
CA GLN A 336 -25.21 42.14 -17.00
C GLN A 336 -26.65 41.77 -16.61
N LYS A 337 -26.88 41.29 -15.38
CA LYS A 337 -28.23 41.01 -14.85
C LYS A 337 -29.06 42.29 -14.69
N VAL A 338 -28.43 43.39 -14.25
CA VAL A 338 -29.06 44.71 -14.20
C VAL A 338 -29.40 45.20 -15.62
N ILE A 339 -28.45 45.10 -16.56
CA ILE A 339 -28.68 45.45 -17.98
C ILE A 339 -29.82 44.63 -18.57
N GLN A 340 -29.88 43.32 -18.30
CA GLN A 340 -30.95 42.43 -18.76
C GLN A 340 -32.31 42.93 -18.27
N LYS A 341 -32.45 43.14 -16.96
CA LYS A 341 -33.67 43.64 -16.33
C LYS A 341 -34.09 44.98 -16.93
N HIS A 342 -33.18 45.94 -17.03
CA HIS A 342 -33.47 47.26 -17.59
C HIS A 342 -33.87 47.18 -19.07
N CYS A 343 -33.20 46.34 -19.87
CA CYS A 343 -33.56 46.13 -21.26
C CYS A 343 -34.95 45.51 -21.41
N ASP A 344 -35.29 44.52 -20.58
CA ASP A 344 -36.59 43.86 -20.61
C ASP A 344 -37.72 44.82 -20.22
N SER A 345 -37.55 45.57 -19.12
CA SER A 345 -38.47 46.63 -18.71
C SER A 345 -38.60 47.73 -19.77
N TYR A 346 -37.49 48.17 -20.37
CA TYR A 346 -37.48 49.18 -21.43
C TYR A 346 -38.29 48.71 -22.65
N ARG A 347 -38.15 47.45 -23.07
CA ARG A 347 -38.92 46.89 -24.19
C ARG A 347 -40.43 46.85 -23.89
N LEU A 348 -40.81 46.53 -22.65
CA LEU A 348 -42.21 46.56 -22.23
C LEU A 348 -42.78 47.99 -22.26
N CYS A 349 -42.07 48.96 -21.68
CA CYS A 349 -42.50 50.36 -21.71
C CYS A 349 -42.54 50.92 -23.13
N ARG A 350 -41.56 50.56 -23.98
CA ARG A 350 -41.52 50.97 -25.39
C ARG A 350 -42.74 50.47 -26.16
N LYS A 351 -43.23 49.26 -25.88
CA LYS A 351 -44.45 48.73 -26.49
C LYS A 351 -45.67 49.59 -26.14
N VAL A 352 -45.83 49.99 -24.88
CA VAL A 352 -46.90 50.91 -24.45
C VAL A 352 -46.82 52.27 -25.17
N ILE A 353 -45.61 52.80 -25.37
CA ILE A 353 -45.39 54.04 -26.10
C ILE A 353 -45.72 53.89 -27.60
N GLU A 354 -45.38 52.75 -28.20
CA GLU A 354 -45.71 52.44 -29.60
C GLU A 354 -47.22 52.24 -29.79
N ASP A 355 -47.90 51.56 -28.87
CA ASP A 355 -49.35 51.34 -28.88
C ASP A 355 -50.12 52.68 -28.80
N CYS A 356 -49.62 53.67 -28.06
CA CYS A 356 -50.19 55.02 -27.98
C CYS A 356 -50.29 55.72 -29.35
N LYS A 357 -49.42 55.39 -30.32
CA LYS A 357 -49.45 56.00 -31.66
C LYS A 357 -50.64 55.50 -32.50
N SER A 358 -51.16 54.33 -32.15
CA SER A 358 -52.28 53.68 -32.84
C SER A 358 -53.62 53.92 -32.12
N ASP A 359 -53.62 54.64 -31.00
CA ASP A 359 -54.80 54.91 -30.19
C ASP A 359 -55.63 56.08 -30.76
N LYS A 360 -56.95 56.02 -30.58
CA LYS A 360 -57.89 57.04 -31.06
C LYS A 360 -57.79 58.36 -30.27
N ASN A 361 -57.29 58.33 -29.03
CA ASN A 361 -57.07 59.52 -28.19
C ASN A 361 -55.71 59.45 -27.46
N PRO A 362 -54.61 59.83 -28.15
CA PRO A 362 -53.25 59.73 -27.62
C PRO A 362 -52.99 60.52 -26.33
N LYS A 363 -53.66 61.66 -26.12
CA LYS A 363 -53.50 62.47 -24.89
C LYS A 363 -54.05 61.74 -23.67
N ALA A 364 -55.24 61.17 -23.76
CA ALA A 364 -55.85 60.41 -22.66
C ALA A 364 -55.07 59.12 -22.37
N TYR A 365 -54.59 58.43 -23.41
CA TYR A 365 -53.74 57.24 -23.27
C TYR A 365 -52.44 57.56 -22.51
N ARG A 366 -51.76 58.66 -22.88
CA ARG A 366 -50.53 59.08 -22.22
C ARG A 366 -50.72 59.42 -20.74
N THR A 367 -51.84 60.06 -20.37
CA THR A 367 -52.15 60.33 -18.96
C THR A 367 -52.38 59.04 -18.18
N LYS A 368 -53.05 58.05 -18.78
CA LYS A 368 -53.29 56.73 -18.15
C LYS A 368 -52.00 55.94 -17.92
N HIS A 369 -51.04 56.02 -18.84
CA HIS A 369 -49.77 55.28 -18.81
C HIS A 369 -48.57 56.15 -18.41
N GLN A 370 -48.79 57.20 -17.61
CA GLN A 370 -47.76 58.19 -17.27
C GLN A 370 -46.53 57.54 -16.58
N ALA A 371 -46.77 56.53 -15.73
CA ALA A 371 -45.71 55.82 -15.02
C ALA A 371 -44.77 55.07 -15.98
N GLU A 372 -45.30 54.43 -17.02
CA GLU A 372 -44.53 53.70 -18.01
C GLU A 372 -43.68 54.63 -18.88
N TYR A 373 -44.17 55.84 -19.19
CA TYR A 373 -43.39 56.86 -19.89
C TYR A 373 -42.23 57.37 -19.03
N GLN A 374 -42.47 57.67 -17.74
CA GLN A 374 -41.41 58.09 -16.81
C GLN A 374 -40.35 57.00 -16.61
N LEU A 375 -40.80 55.75 -16.48
CA LEU A 375 -39.91 54.59 -16.35
C LEU A 375 -39.09 54.37 -17.63
N HIS A 376 -39.69 54.51 -18.82
CA HIS A 376 -38.96 54.42 -20.09
C HIS A 376 -37.80 55.41 -20.17
N ASP A 377 -38.06 56.69 -19.84
CA ASP A 377 -37.04 57.74 -19.94
C ASP A 377 -35.93 57.55 -18.88
N SER A 378 -36.31 57.11 -17.68
CA SER A 378 -35.35 56.78 -16.61
C SER A 378 -34.46 55.59 -16.99
N LEU A 379 -35.05 54.48 -17.46
CA LEU A 379 -34.32 53.29 -17.90
C LEU A 379 -33.40 53.57 -19.09
N LYS A 380 -33.81 54.45 -20.02
CA LYS A 380 -32.98 54.85 -21.15
C LYS A 380 -31.72 55.57 -20.68
N LYS A 381 -31.83 56.43 -19.67
CA LYS A 381 -30.70 57.12 -19.06
C LYS A 381 -29.80 56.14 -18.30
N GLU A 382 -30.37 55.30 -17.45
CA GLU A 382 -29.62 54.28 -16.67
C GLU A 382 -28.84 53.32 -17.58
N LEU A 383 -29.45 52.86 -18.69
CA LEU A 383 -28.77 52.02 -19.67
C LEU A 383 -27.63 52.76 -20.38
N LEU A 384 -27.78 54.06 -20.65
CA LEU A 384 -26.72 54.88 -21.23
C LEU A 384 -25.55 55.05 -20.23
N ASP A 385 -25.86 55.27 -18.96
CA ASP A 385 -24.86 55.38 -17.87
C ASP A 385 -24.09 54.06 -17.68
N LEU A 386 -24.73 52.91 -17.97
CA LEU A 386 -24.10 51.59 -18.03
C LEU A 386 -23.35 51.31 -19.36
N GLY A 387 -23.23 52.30 -20.24
CA GLY A 387 -22.51 52.19 -21.52
C GLY A 387 -23.30 51.51 -22.65
N VAL A 388 -24.60 51.27 -22.49
CA VAL A 388 -25.46 50.64 -23.50
C VAL A 388 -26.04 51.71 -24.44
N THR A 389 -25.33 51.97 -25.53
CA THR A 389 -25.78 52.93 -26.57
C THR A 389 -26.85 52.35 -27.50
N LYS A 390 -26.80 51.03 -27.73
CA LYS A 390 -27.79 50.29 -28.53
C LYS A 390 -28.36 49.14 -27.71
N ILE A 391 -29.67 49.15 -27.50
CA ILE A 391 -30.37 48.12 -26.74
C ILE A 391 -30.10 46.74 -27.37
N PRO A 392 -29.37 45.84 -26.70
CA PRO A 392 -29.09 44.50 -27.21
C PRO A 392 -30.38 43.68 -27.31
N SER A 393 -30.37 42.53 -27.99
CA SER A 393 -31.47 41.57 -27.91
C SER A 393 -31.41 40.78 -26.60
N SER A 394 -32.56 40.29 -26.11
CA SER A 394 -32.60 39.48 -24.88
C SER A 394 -31.67 38.26 -25.00
N ASN A 395 -31.71 37.57 -26.13
CA ASN A 395 -30.79 36.46 -26.44
C ASN A 395 -29.30 36.84 -26.39
N LYS A 396 -28.93 38.07 -26.78
CA LYS A 396 -27.53 38.50 -26.75
C LYS A 396 -27.04 38.70 -25.31
N VAL A 397 -27.84 39.31 -24.46
CA VAL A 397 -27.50 39.50 -23.04
C VAL A 397 -27.49 38.17 -22.31
N GLN A 398 -28.49 37.31 -22.57
CA GLN A 398 -28.57 35.97 -21.99
C GLN A 398 -27.33 35.13 -22.32
N LYS A 399 -26.89 35.11 -23.58
CA LYS A 399 -25.66 34.40 -23.97
C LYS A 399 -24.41 34.94 -23.27
N LEU A 400 -24.33 36.25 -23.03
CA LEU A 400 -23.20 36.84 -22.33
C LEU A 400 -23.18 36.42 -20.86
N ILE A 401 -24.35 36.40 -20.21
CA ILE A 401 -24.50 35.91 -18.83
C ILE A 401 -24.10 34.42 -18.76
N GLU A 402 -24.60 33.58 -19.66
CA GLU A 402 -24.26 32.15 -19.72
C GLU A 402 -22.76 31.91 -19.91
N ASN A 403 -22.11 32.70 -20.76
CA ASN A 403 -20.67 32.63 -20.97
C ASN A 403 -19.89 33.00 -19.69
N LEU A 404 -20.30 34.07 -19.00
CA LEU A 404 -19.69 34.50 -17.74
C LEU A 404 -19.90 33.48 -16.62
N GLU A 405 -21.09 32.88 -16.52
CA GLU A 405 -21.38 31.80 -15.55
C GLU A 405 -20.54 30.55 -15.83
N SER A 406 -20.35 30.19 -17.10
CA SER A 406 -19.46 29.10 -17.52
C SER A 406 -17.99 29.38 -17.21
N GLU A 407 -17.53 30.61 -17.47
CA GLU A 407 -16.18 31.05 -17.14
C GLU A 407 -15.95 31.01 -15.62
N GLN A 408 -16.88 31.56 -14.83
CA GLN A 408 -16.83 31.49 -13.38
C GLN A 408 -16.71 30.06 -12.87
N ALA A 409 -17.54 29.14 -13.38
CA ALA A 409 -17.50 27.75 -12.97
C ALA A 409 -16.13 27.11 -13.26
N THR A 410 -15.52 27.45 -14.40
CA THR A 410 -14.18 27.00 -14.77
C THR A 410 -13.12 27.56 -13.84
N THR A 411 -13.10 28.89 -13.61
CA THR A 411 -12.12 29.55 -12.73
C THR A 411 -12.23 29.08 -11.28
N VAL A 412 -13.44 28.81 -10.77
CA VAL A 412 -13.64 28.25 -9.43
C VAL A 412 -13.03 26.84 -9.32
N ARG A 413 -13.20 25.99 -10.33
CA ARG A 413 -12.58 24.65 -10.33
C ARG A 413 -11.05 24.74 -10.38
N GLU A 414 -10.51 25.62 -11.21
CA GLU A 414 -9.07 25.86 -11.29
C GLU A 414 -8.50 26.32 -9.94
N LYS A 415 -9.16 27.29 -9.29
CA LYS A 415 -8.80 27.73 -7.94
C LYS A 415 -8.78 26.56 -6.94
N GLN A 416 -9.78 25.70 -6.96
CA GLN A 416 -9.83 24.54 -6.06
C GLN A 416 -8.65 23.58 -6.26
N GLU A 417 -8.25 23.33 -7.51
CA GLU A 417 -7.08 22.51 -7.82
C GLU A 417 -5.76 23.19 -7.39
N LEU A 418 -5.62 24.49 -7.61
CA LEU A 418 -4.48 25.27 -7.12
C LEU A 418 -4.39 25.24 -5.58
N GLN A 419 -5.50 25.36 -4.87
CA GLN A 419 -5.54 25.28 -3.40
C GLN A 419 -5.16 23.88 -2.87
N LYS A 420 -5.52 22.81 -3.57
CA LYS A 420 -5.05 21.45 -3.21
C LYS A 420 -3.54 21.32 -3.36
N LYS A 421 -2.97 21.89 -4.43
CA LYS A 421 -1.52 21.94 -4.64
C LYS A 421 -0.84 22.76 -3.55
N GLN A 422 -1.36 23.96 -3.26
CA GLN A 422 -0.87 24.84 -2.20
C GLN A 422 -0.81 24.11 -0.85
N LYS A 423 -1.90 23.48 -0.41
CA LYS A 423 -1.92 22.68 0.83
C LYS A 423 -0.86 21.58 0.86
N THR A 424 -0.61 20.93 -0.27
CA THR A 424 0.42 19.90 -0.36
C THR A 424 1.82 20.50 -0.19
N LEU A 425 2.08 21.64 -0.85
CA LEU A 425 3.35 22.37 -0.75
C LEU A 425 3.56 22.92 0.67
N ASP A 426 2.53 23.45 1.33
CA ASP A 426 2.59 23.93 2.71
C ASP A 426 3.00 22.82 3.68
N ILE A 427 2.44 21.61 3.49
CA ILE A 427 2.81 20.44 4.30
C ILE A 427 4.28 20.07 4.06
N ILE A 428 4.72 20.09 2.81
CA ILE A 428 6.11 19.80 2.45
C ILE A 428 7.05 20.83 3.09
N GLN A 429 6.70 22.12 3.02
CA GLN A 429 7.48 23.20 3.63
C GLN A 429 7.55 23.04 5.15
N GLN A 430 6.43 22.76 5.82
CA GLN A 430 6.40 22.49 7.26
C GLN A 430 7.25 21.27 7.64
N ASN A 431 7.24 20.21 6.83
CA ASN A 431 8.08 19.03 7.04
C ASN A 431 9.57 19.36 6.91
N PHE A 432 9.97 20.20 5.95
CA PHE A 432 11.34 20.67 5.81
C PHE A 432 11.76 21.51 7.02
N THR A 433 10.93 22.45 7.45
CA THR A 433 11.20 23.26 8.66
C THR A 433 11.38 22.37 9.88
N ALA A 434 10.51 21.38 10.09
CA ALA A 434 10.62 20.44 11.19
C ALA A 434 11.90 19.56 11.15
N LEU A 435 12.45 19.29 9.95
CA LEU A 435 13.74 18.59 9.81
C LEU A 435 14.92 19.50 10.12
N LEU A 436 14.87 20.75 9.67
CA LEU A 436 15.94 21.73 9.88
C LEU A 436 16.02 22.19 11.34
N ASP A 437 14.86 22.29 12.01
CA ASP A 437 14.75 22.68 13.42
C ASP A 437 14.94 21.49 14.39
N ALA A 438 15.15 20.27 13.87
CA ALA A 438 15.45 19.12 14.71
C ALA A 438 16.86 19.30 15.33
N PRO A 439 17.01 19.22 16.66
CA PRO A 439 18.32 19.27 17.29
C PRO A 439 19.18 18.15 16.69
N GLU A 440 20.40 18.50 16.25
CA GLU A 440 21.31 17.63 15.50
C GLU A 440 21.17 16.17 15.93
N ILE A 441 20.75 15.32 15.00
CA ILE A 441 20.81 13.87 15.18
C ILE A 441 22.29 13.54 15.33
N ASN A 442 22.71 13.41 16.59
CA ASN A 442 24.07 13.15 16.99
C ASN A 442 24.67 12.02 16.11
N SER A 443 25.79 12.31 15.48
CA SER A 443 26.45 11.48 14.45
C SER A 443 26.98 10.10 14.94
N ASP A 444 26.61 9.70 16.16
CA ASP A 444 27.05 8.47 16.84
C ASP A 444 26.42 7.17 16.31
N LEU A 445 25.62 7.23 15.23
CA LEU A 445 25.03 6.03 14.59
C LEU A 445 25.88 5.44 13.46
N LEU A 446 27.07 5.97 13.17
CA LEU A 446 28.06 5.26 12.35
C LEU A 446 28.89 4.34 13.25
N PRO A 447 28.86 3.00 13.07
CA PRO A 447 29.73 2.13 13.85
C PRO A 447 31.19 2.49 13.59
N ALA A 448 31.91 2.85 14.65
CA ALA A 448 33.33 3.16 14.61
C ALA A 448 34.09 2.06 13.86
N LYS A 449 34.94 2.47 12.90
CA LYS A 449 35.82 1.57 12.14
C LYS A 449 36.56 0.67 13.14
N ARG A 450 36.24 -0.63 13.14
CA ARG A 450 36.98 -1.63 13.93
C ARG A 450 38.45 -1.58 13.50
N LYS A 451 39.34 -1.26 14.44
CA LYS A 451 40.80 -1.33 14.23
C LYS A 451 41.19 -2.77 13.84
N PRO A 452 42.14 -2.95 12.92
CA PRO A 452 42.61 -4.27 12.53
C PRO A 452 43.37 -4.90 13.70
N VAL A 453 42.94 -6.09 14.12
CA VAL A 453 43.66 -6.91 15.10
C VAL A 453 44.87 -7.51 14.39
N SER A 454 46.07 -7.12 14.83
CA SER A 454 47.32 -7.73 14.42
C SER A 454 47.42 -9.12 15.04
N VAL A 455 47.39 -10.16 14.20
CA VAL A 455 47.71 -11.52 14.61
C VAL A 455 49.23 -11.68 14.49
N THR A 456 49.94 -11.62 15.62
CA THR A 456 51.32 -12.09 15.72
C THR A 456 51.30 -13.62 15.65
N ARG A 457 52.01 -14.17 14.66
CA ARG A 457 52.38 -15.59 14.61
C ARG A 457 53.69 -15.74 15.38
N ASP A 458 53.62 -16.36 16.55
CA ASP A 458 54.82 -16.91 17.18
C ASP A 458 55.23 -18.20 16.46
N LYS A 459 56.54 -18.37 16.32
CA LYS A 459 57.24 -19.43 15.61
C LYS A 459 57.26 -20.74 16.39
#